data_AF-A0A354TG69-F1
#
_entry.id   AF-A0A354TG69-F1
#
_cell.length_a   1.000
_cell.length_b   1.000
_cell.length_c   1.000
_cell.angle_alpha   90.00
_cell.angle_beta   90.00
_cell.angle_gamma   90.00
#
_symmetry.space_group_name_H-M   'P 1'
#
loop_
_entity.id
_entity.type
_entity.pdbx_description
1 polymer ?
#
loop_
_entity_poly.entity_id
_entity_poly.type
_entity_poly.pdbx_seq_one_letter_code
_entity_poly.pdbx_strand_id
1 'polypeptide(L)'
;MSQPAAPPTLPAPPPQVIPADTVYAALGDPTRRRILQILAHGQSHTATTLAGNVGKRLDATLKHLVALRGAGLVVTAENPQDGRRLLYRLAPAIPVTKTATGWEMDFGYCLVRC
;
A
#
# COMPACT_ATOMS: atom_id res chain seq x y z
N MET A 1 -27.26 -27.36 -33.93
CA MET A 1 -26.27 -26.25 -33.97
C MET A 1 -26.59 -25.32 -32.81
N SER A 2 -26.01 -25.54 -31.63
CA SER A 2 -26.22 -24.67 -30.47
C SER A 2 -24.86 -24.33 -29.89
N GLN A 3 -24.48 -23.07 -30.02
CA GLN A 3 -23.24 -22.50 -29.49
C GLN A 3 -23.49 -22.11 -28.02
N PRO A 4 -22.58 -22.39 -27.07
CA PRO A 4 -22.73 -21.90 -25.71
C PRO A 4 -22.35 -20.42 -25.67
N ALA A 5 -23.24 -19.59 -25.12
CA ALA A 5 -23.03 -18.17 -24.92
C ALA A 5 -21.87 -17.95 -23.93
N ALA A 6 -20.84 -17.22 -24.36
CA ALA A 6 -19.77 -16.76 -23.47
C ALA A 6 -20.36 -15.81 -22.40
N PRO A 7 -19.87 -15.87 -21.14
CA PRO A 7 -20.33 -14.97 -20.09
C PRO A 7 -19.98 -13.52 -20.45
N PRO A 8 -20.82 -12.53 -20.06
CA PRO A 8 -20.52 -11.13 -20.28
C PRO A 8 -19.22 -10.77 -19.56
N THR A 9 -18.21 -10.38 -20.33
CA THR A 9 -16.98 -9.80 -19.79
C THR A 9 -17.35 -8.44 -19.23
N LEU A 10 -17.56 -8.35 -17.92
CA LEU A 10 -17.74 -7.06 -17.25
C LEU A 10 -16.53 -6.18 -17.62
N PRO A 11 -16.74 -4.94 -18.11
CA PRO A 11 -15.64 -4.02 -18.32
C PRO A 11 -14.90 -3.87 -16.99
N ALA A 12 -13.57 -4.03 -17.02
CA ALA A 12 -12.74 -3.80 -15.85
C ALA A 12 -13.12 -2.43 -15.26
N PRO A 13 -13.35 -2.33 -13.94
CA PRO A 13 -13.66 -1.04 -13.33
C PRO A 13 -12.58 -0.04 -13.77
N PRO A 14 -12.95 1.21 -14.10
CA PRO A 14 -11.94 2.22 -14.43
C PRO A 14 -10.88 2.20 -13.33
N PRO A 15 -9.58 2.31 -13.68
CA PRO A 15 -8.52 2.31 -12.69
C PRO A 15 -8.93 3.30 -11.61
N GLN A 16 -9.13 2.81 -10.39
CA GLN A 16 -9.65 3.61 -9.30
C GLN A 16 -8.57 4.63 -8.97
N VAL A 17 -8.65 5.80 -9.61
CA VAL A 17 -7.63 6.82 -9.47
C VAL A 17 -7.81 7.44 -8.10
N ILE A 18 -6.91 7.10 -7.18
CA ILE A 18 -6.91 7.63 -5.81
C ILE A 18 -6.78 9.15 -5.93
N PRO A 19 -7.68 9.97 -5.36
CA PRO A 19 -7.61 11.41 -5.51
C PRO A 19 -6.24 11.96 -5.08
N ALA A 20 -5.64 12.83 -5.90
CA ALA A 20 -4.29 13.37 -5.66
C ALA A 20 -4.15 14.01 -4.27
N ASP A 21 -5.13 14.79 -3.81
CA ASP A 21 -5.18 15.35 -2.46
C ASP A 21 -5.11 14.30 -1.35
N THR A 22 -5.73 13.13 -1.56
CA THR A 22 -5.69 12.05 -0.57
C THR A 22 -4.29 11.43 -0.50
N VAL A 23 -3.64 11.25 -1.66
CA VAL A 23 -2.24 10.80 -1.74
C VAL A 23 -1.33 11.83 -1.08
N TYR A 24 -1.45 13.11 -1.41
CA TYR A 24 -0.59 14.15 -0.87
C TYR A 24 -0.78 14.35 0.63
N ALA A 25 -2.03 14.32 1.12
CA ALA A 25 -2.31 14.34 2.54
C ALA A 25 -1.64 13.14 3.24
N ALA A 26 -1.73 11.94 2.68
CA ALA A 26 -1.07 10.75 3.20
C ALA A 26 0.47 10.86 3.14
N LEU A 27 1.04 11.39 2.07
CA LEU A 27 2.48 11.58 1.93
C LEU A 27 3.02 12.75 2.75
N GLY A 28 2.20 13.68 3.22
CA GLY A 28 2.64 14.87 3.97
C GLY A 28 3.32 14.57 5.31
N ASP A 29 3.01 13.43 5.94
CA ASP A 29 3.60 13.05 7.22
C ASP A 29 4.90 12.23 7.04
N PRO A 30 5.99 12.59 7.74
CA PRO A 30 7.28 11.89 7.62
C PRO A 30 7.24 10.44 8.09
N THR A 31 6.42 10.12 9.11
CA THR A 31 6.28 8.75 9.61
C THR A 31 5.58 7.87 8.59
N ARG A 32 4.51 8.38 7.96
CA ARG A 32 3.80 7.71 6.86
C ARG A 32 4.73 7.43 5.68
N ARG A 33 5.56 8.40 5.29
CA ARG A 33 6.60 8.18 4.27
C ARG A 33 7.56 7.08 4.68
N ARG A 34 8.07 7.08 5.92
CA ARG A 34 9.00 6.05 6.41
C ARG A 34 8.38 4.64 6.41
N ILE A 35 7.10 4.52 6.78
CA ILE A 35 6.36 3.25 6.69
C ILE A 35 6.31 2.76 5.24
N LEU A 36 5.94 3.63 4.29
CA LEU A 36 5.89 3.27 2.88
C LEU A 36 7.25 2.82 2.34
N GLN A 37 8.34 3.49 2.73
CA GLN A 37 9.71 3.09 2.38
C GLN A 37 10.04 1.67 2.85
N ILE A 38 9.69 1.33 4.09
CA ILE A 38 9.90 -0.02 4.63
C ILE A 38 9.11 -1.05 3.81
N LEU A 39 7.85 -0.74 3.47
CA LEU A 39 6.98 -1.63 2.68
C LEU A 39 7.41 -1.72 1.21
N ALA A 40 8.11 -0.72 0.66
CA ALA A 40 8.61 -0.71 -0.71
C ALA A 40 9.65 -1.80 -0.97
N HIS A 41 10.30 -2.33 0.08
CA HIS A 41 11.19 -3.50 -0.03
C HIS A 41 10.44 -4.82 -0.38
N GLY A 42 9.11 -4.76 -0.56
CA GLY A 42 8.28 -5.89 -1.00
C GLY A 42 7.92 -6.87 0.11
N GLN A 43 8.41 -6.64 1.34
CA GLN A 43 8.11 -7.48 2.50
C GLN A 43 6.84 -6.99 3.19
N SER A 44 6.00 -7.94 3.60
CA SER A 44 4.81 -7.64 4.40
C SER A 44 5.18 -7.60 5.88
N HIS A 45 4.72 -6.60 6.62
CA HIS A 45 5.09 -6.40 8.02
C HIS A 45 3.86 -6.27 8.92
N THR A 46 3.94 -6.75 10.16
CA THR A 46 2.91 -6.48 11.16
C THR A 46 2.96 -5.03 11.63
N ALA A 47 1.86 -4.51 12.18
CA ALA A 47 1.84 -3.18 12.79
C ALA A 47 2.91 -3.04 13.91
N THR A 48 3.13 -4.09 14.69
CA THR A 48 4.15 -4.13 15.75
C THR A 48 5.57 -4.01 15.20
N THR A 49 5.87 -4.73 14.12
CA THR A 49 7.17 -4.64 13.44
C THR A 49 7.40 -3.24 12.87
N LEU A 50 6.37 -2.66 12.22
CA LEU A 50 6.46 -1.31 11.67
C LEU A 50 6.67 -0.27 12.78
N ALA A 51 5.96 -0.37 13.90
CA ALA A 51 6.09 0.52 15.04
C ALA A 51 7.53 0.53 15.59
N GLY A 52 8.16 -0.66 15.70
CA GLY A 52 9.56 -0.79 16.07
C GLY A 52 10.50 -0.13 15.06
N ASN A 53 10.29 -0.35 13.76
CA ASN A 53 11.14 0.21 12.71
C ASN A 53 11.05 1.75 12.59
N VAL A 54 9.90 2.36 12.92
CA VAL A 54 9.75 3.82 12.91
C VAL A 54 9.99 4.48 14.26
N GLY A 55 10.27 3.70 15.31
CA GLY A 55 10.49 4.21 16.68
C GLY A 55 9.27 4.91 17.27
N LYS A 56 8.06 4.47 16.92
CA LYS A 56 6.79 5.05 17.41
C LYS A 56 6.03 4.03 18.24
N ARG A 57 5.12 4.54 19.08
CA ARG A 57 4.15 3.70 19.79
C ARG A 57 3.24 2.99 18.79
N LEU A 58 2.76 1.82 19.16
CA LEU A 58 1.88 1.01 18.31
C LEU A 58 0.59 1.77 17.97
N ASP A 59 -0.02 2.48 18.92
CA ASP A 59 -1.25 3.24 18.70
C ASP A 59 -1.07 4.35 17.65
N ALA A 60 0.05 5.08 17.70
CA ALA A 60 0.38 6.11 16.73
C ALA A 60 0.61 5.49 15.35
N THR A 61 1.35 4.38 15.30
CA THR A 61 1.61 3.64 14.06
C THR A 61 0.31 3.13 13.44
N LEU A 62 -0.62 2.61 14.23
CA LEU A 62 -1.94 2.17 13.75
C LEU A 62 -2.74 3.32 13.16
N LYS A 63 -2.73 4.52 13.76
CA LYS A 63 -3.37 5.71 13.17
C LYS A 63 -2.79 6.05 11.81
N HIS A 64 -1.46 6.01 11.67
CA HIS A 64 -0.79 6.21 10.39
C HIS A 64 -1.18 5.14 9.36
N LEU A 65 -1.23 3.87 9.76
CA LEU A 65 -1.62 2.75 8.90
C LEU A 65 -3.08 2.84 8.45
N VAL A 66 -3.99 3.26 9.33
CA VAL A 66 -5.39 3.52 8.99
C VAL A 66 -5.49 4.63 7.95
N ALA A 67 -4.75 5.73 8.11
CA ALA A 67 -4.73 6.81 7.13
C ALA A 67 -4.16 6.36 5.78
N LEU A 68 -3.05 5.62 5.78
CA LEU A 68 -2.46 5.05 4.56
C LEU A 68 -3.40 4.06 3.86
N ARG A 69 -4.13 3.25 4.62
CA ARG A 69 -5.11 2.29 4.09
C ARG A 69 -6.33 3.01 3.53
N GLY A 70 -6.81 4.06 4.20
CA GLY A 70 -7.89 4.91 3.71
C GLY A 70 -7.51 5.64 2.43
N ALA A 71 -6.23 5.97 2.26
CA ALA A 71 -5.68 6.52 1.03
C ALA A 71 -5.37 5.46 -0.05
N GLY A 72 -5.66 4.17 0.18
CA GLY A 72 -5.39 3.11 -0.77
C GLY A 72 -3.90 2.82 -1.01
N LEU A 73 -3.00 3.36 -0.18
CA LEU A 73 -1.55 3.22 -0.36
C LEU A 73 -0.99 1.91 0.22
N VAL A 74 -1.70 1.32 1.18
CA VAL A 74 -1.35 0.04 1.79
C VAL A 74 -2.57 -0.86 1.83
N VAL A 75 -2.32 -2.16 1.70
CA VAL A 75 -3.34 -3.20 1.86
C VAL A 75 -2.94 -4.14 2.99
N THR A 76 -3.95 -4.79 3.56
CA THR A 76 -3.79 -5.74 4.66
C THR A 76 -4.12 -7.14 4.17
N ALA A 77 -3.31 -8.11 4.57
CA ALA A 77 -3.58 -9.54 4.39
C ALA A 77 -3.52 -10.24 5.75
N GLU A 78 -4.27 -11.33 5.90
CA GLU A 78 -4.15 -12.19 7.07
C GLU A 78 -2.80 -12.93 7.04
N ASN A 79 -2.14 -13.05 8.18
CA ASN A 79 -0.90 -13.81 8.27
C ASN A 79 -1.21 -15.32 8.10
N PRO A 80 -0.69 -16.01 7.07
CA PRO A 80 -1.00 -17.42 6.83
C PRO A 80 -0.56 -18.34 7.97
N GLN A 81 0.42 -17.92 8.78
CA GLN A 81 0.97 -18.73 9.87
C GLN A 81 0.21 -18.61 11.19
N ASP A 82 -0.35 -17.43 11.48
CA ASP A 82 -0.92 -17.10 12.80
C ASP A 82 -2.44 -16.85 12.71
N GLY A 83 -2.98 -16.55 11.52
CA GLY A 83 -4.39 -16.29 11.23
C GLY A 83 -4.99 -15.06 11.93
N ARG A 84 -4.34 -14.55 12.98
CA ARG A 84 -4.85 -13.48 13.84
C ARG A 84 -4.18 -12.14 13.58
N ARG A 85 -2.96 -12.15 13.06
CA ARG A 85 -2.18 -10.94 12.80
C ARG A 85 -2.40 -10.45 11.39
N LEU A 86 -2.68 -9.16 11.25
CA LEU A 86 -2.71 -8.49 9.96
C LEU A 86 -1.29 -8.11 9.53
N LEU A 87 -0.95 -8.50 8.31
CA LEU A 87 0.25 -8.07 7.59
C LEU A 87 -0.11 -6.89 6.70
N TYR A 88 0.66 -5.82 6.83
CA TYR A 88 0.58 -4.64 5.98
C TYR A 88 1.59 -4.76 4.86
N ARG A 89 1.16 -4.44 3.65
CA ARG A 89 2.00 -4.38 2.45
C ARG A 89 1.63 -3.16 1.62
N LEU A 90 2.56 -2.72 0.78
CA LEU A 90 2.25 -1.69 -0.19
C LEU A 90 1.12 -2.14 -1.13
N ALA A 91 0.25 -1.22 -1.51
CA ALA A 91 -0.81 -1.53 -2.46
C ALA A 91 -0.20 -1.99 -3.79
N PRO A 92 -0.70 -3.09 -4.38
CA PRO A 92 -0.15 -3.63 -5.63
C PRO A 92 -0.34 -2.69 -6.84
N ALA A 93 -1.24 -1.70 -6.71
CA ALA A 93 -1.47 -0.67 -7.71
C ALA A 93 -0.34 0.39 -7.76
N ILE A 94 0.55 0.43 -6.75
CA ILE A 94 1.69 1.33 -6.72
C ILE A 94 2.88 0.59 -7.35
N PRO A 95 3.32 0.98 -8.56
CA PRO A 95 4.53 0.44 -9.15
C PRO A 95 5.71 0.82 -8.27
N VAL A 96 6.50 -0.19 -7.91
CA VAL A 96 7.77 0.01 -7.20
C VAL A 96 8.89 -0.41 -8.12
N THR A 97 9.74 0.55 -8.49
CA THR A 97 10.89 0.32 -9.37
C THR A 97 12.18 0.51 -8.56
N LYS A 98 13.08 -0.47 -8.65
CA LYS A 98 14.43 -0.32 -8.10
C LYS A 98 15.29 0.47 -9.09
N THR A 99 15.82 1.59 -8.65
CA THR A 99 16.73 2.45 -9.42
C THR A 99 18.16 2.36 -8.88
N ALA A 100 19.12 2.96 -9.60
CA ALA A 100 20.51 3.02 -9.17
C ALA A 100 20.70 3.77 -7.84
N THR A 101 19.78 4.67 -7.49
CA THR A 101 19.84 5.53 -6.30
C THR A 101 18.96 5.06 -5.14
N GLY A 102 18.14 4.02 -5.33
CA GLY A 102 17.18 3.56 -4.31
C GLY A 102 15.92 2.97 -4.91
N TRP A 103 14.79 3.18 -4.25
CA TRP A 103 13.47 2.75 -4.67
C TRP A 103 12.64 3.93 -5.14
N GLU A 104 11.89 3.73 -6.21
CA GLU A 104 10.89 4.66 -6.73
C GLU A 104 9.50 4.06 -6.56
N MET A 105 8.61 4.79 -5.89
CA MET A 105 7.20 4.47 -5.82
C MET A 105 6.42 5.47 -6.66
N ASP A 106 5.61 4.98 -7.60
CA ASP A 106 4.76 5.80 -8.45
C ASP A 106 3.31 5.80 -7.93
N PHE A 107 2.82 6.97 -7.54
CA PHE A 107 1.45 7.14 -7.06
C PHE A 107 0.50 7.68 -8.16
N GLY A 108 0.92 7.69 -9.42
CA GLY A 108 0.22 8.24 -10.58
C GLY A 108 0.33 9.76 -10.71
N TYR A 109 0.40 10.47 -9.58
CA TYR A 109 0.52 11.93 -9.53
C TYR A 109 1.87 12.42 -9.01
N CYS A 110 2.67 11.54 -8.41
CA CYS A 110 4.00 11.85 -7.90
C CYS A 110 4.88 10.60 -7.81
N LEU A 111 6.18 10.82 -7.97
CA LEU A 111 7.22 9.82 -7.77
C LEU A 111 7.92 10.10 -6.44
N VAL A 112 7.94 9.12 -5.54
CA VAL A 112 8.71 9.20 -4.29
C VAL A 112 9.94 8.33 -4.41
N ARG A 113 11.10 8.95 -4.26
CA ARG A 113 12.42 8.30 -4.21
C ARG A 113 12.86 8.10 -2.77
N CYS A 114 13.36 6.91 -2.44
CA CYS A 114 13.81 6.58 -1.09
C CYS A 114 14.90 5.50 -1.04
#